data_AF-A0A448X885-F1
#
_entry.id   AF-A0A448X885-F1
#
_cell.length_a   1.000
_cell.length_b   1.000
_cell.length_c   1.000
_cell.angle_alpha   90.00
_cell.angle_beta   90.00
_cell.angle_gamma   90.00
#
_symmetry.space_group_name_H-M   'P 1'
#
loop_
_entity.id
_entity.type
_entity.pdbx_description
1 polymer ?
#
loop_
_entity_poly.entity_id
_entity_poly.type
_entity_poly.pdbx_seq_one_letter_code
_entity_poly.pdbx_strand_id
1 'polypeptide(L)'
;MGDRNRFELLEEAIESIINHAREAGIIVCDYQPSITFQRRINELVIRLQDVNKLQNDFHDVFVPIEVFTKIDAGQNPQLYTRECMERALARNEAVRGKLESLRRFRALLMSELSSYFPNEIAKYRSVRGDPDAFAPIPSSVGSLSHGNTNVFGTSQQHAALHSQTNGSTSDAGDDIFQNRLPP
;
A
#
# COMPACT_ATOMS: atom_id res chain seq x y z
N MET A 1 2.17 9.44 14.96
CA MET A 1 0.83 10.07 15.04
C MET A 1 0.77 11.43 14.34
N GLY A 2 1.86 12.21 14.26
CA GLY A 2 1.87 13.50 13.56
C GLY A 2 1.74 13.44 12.03
N ASP A 3 2.31 12.43 11.36
CA ASP A 3 2.28 12.36 9.89
C ASP A 3 0.88 12.14 9.31
N ARG A 4 0.09 11.25 9.92
CA ARG A 4 -1.29 10.99 9.46
C ARG A 4 -2.13 12.26 9.43
N ASN A 5 -1.98 13.11 10.45
CA ASN A 5 -2.75 14.34 10.57
C ASN A 5 -2.51 15.31 9.42
N ARG A 6 -1.27 15.47 8.91
CA ARG A 6 -1.04 16.38 7.77
C ARG A 6 -1.63 15.85 6.46
N PHE A 7 -1.54 14.54 6.21
CA PHE A 7 -2.14 13.93 5.01
C PHE A 7 -3.66 14.00 5.06
N GLU A 8 -4.27 13.74 6.23
CA GLU A 8 -5.71 13.89 6.45
C GLU A 8 -6.17 15.33 6.22
N LEU A 9 -5.41 16.34 6.70
CA LEU A 9 -5.71 17.76 6.44
C LEU A 9 -5.62 18.11 4.95
N LEU A 10 -4.62 17.60 4.24
CA LEU A 10 -4.48 17.81 2.80
C LEU A 10 -5.63 17.16 2.03
N GLU A 11 -6.02 15.95 2.42
CA GLU A 11 -7.15 15.21 1.85
C GLU A 11 -8.46 15.99 2.04
N GLU A 12 -8.76 16.42 3.26
CA GLU A 12 -9.95 17.23 3.58
C GLU A 12 -9.98 18.53 2.75
N ALA A 13 -8.83 19.20 2.61
CA ALA A 13 -8.72 20.41 1.81
C ALA A 13 -8.99 20.16 0.31
N ILE A 14 -8.47 19.06 -0.25
CA ILE A 14 -8.71 18.66 -1.64
C ILE A 14 -10.19 18.29 -1.85
N GLU A 15 -10.78 17.51 -0.96
CA GLU A 15 -12.21 17.17 -1.01
C GLU A 15 -13.09 18.42 -0.96
N SER A 16 -12.71 19.39 -0.11
CA SER A 16 -13.39 20.68 -0.02
C SER A 16 -13.34 21.45 -1.35
N ILE A 17 -12.19 21.47 -2.02
CA ILE A 17 -12.05 22.09 -3.36
C ILE A 17 -12.94 21.40 -4.39
N ILE A 18 -12.91 20.06 -4.44
CA ILE A 18 -13.72 19.27 -5.38
C ILE A 18 -15.21 19.56 -5.18
N ASN A 19 -15.67 19.59 -3.94
CA ASN A 19 -17.07 19.88 -3.61
C ASN A 19 -17.50 21.28 -4.05
N HIS A 20 -16.66 22.29 -3.82
CA HIS A 20 -17.01 23.66 -4.20
C HIS A 20 -16.91 23.90 -5.71
N ALA A 21 -15.98 23.23 -6.41
CA ALA A 21 -15.95 23.23 -7.86
C ALA A 21 -17.23 22.60 -8.43
N ARG A 22 -17.69 21.48 -7.85
CA ARG A 22 -18.95 20.82 -8.22
C ARG A 22 -20.16 21.73 -7.97
N GLU A 23 -20.25 22.35 -6.80
CA GLU A 23 -21.34 23.29 -6.47
C GLU A 23 -21.36 24.50 -7.40
N ALA A 24 -20.19 25.09 -7.68
CA ALA A 24 -20.08 26.18 -8.64
C ALA A 24 -20.55 25.74 -10.04
N GLY A 25 -20.18 24.53 -10.48
CA GLY A 25 -20.67 23.94 -11.71
C GLY A 25 -22.20 23.81 -11.76
N ILE A 26 -22.83 23.34 -10.68
CA ILE A 26 -24.30 23.22 -10.57
C ILE A 26 -24.96 24.60 -10.68
N ILE A 27 -24.45 25.62 -9.98
CA ILE A 27 -24.98 26.98 -10.03
C ILE A 27 -24.87 27.57 -11.44
N VAL A 28 -23.80 27.27 -12.17
CA VAL A 28 -23.64 27.72 -13.56
C VAL A 28 -24.64 27.02 -14.50
N CYS A 29 -24.93 25.74 -14.27
CA CYS A 29 -25.90 25.00 -15.07
C CYS A 29 -27.33 25.52 -14.94
N ASP A 30 -27.73 26.03 -13.77
CA ASP A 30 -29.02 26.68 -13.52
C ASP A 30 -28.81 28.12 -13.03
N TYR A 31 -28.15 28.91 -13.88
CA TYR A 31 -27.73 30.25 -13.48
C TYR A 31 -28.91 31.21 -13.32
N GLN A 32 -29.15 31.59 -12.07
CA GLN A 32 -29.99 32.72 -11.70
C GLN A 32 -29.08 33.87 -11.25
N PRO A 33 -29.26 35.10 -11.78
CA PRO A 33 -28.43 36.24 -11.42
C PRO A 33 -28.53 36.53 -9.92
N SER A 34 -27.52 36.09 -9.17
CA SER A 34 -27.44 36.22 -7.71
C SER A 34 -25.98 36.36 -7.27
N ILE A 35 -25.77 37.02 -6.13
CA ILE A 35 -24.46 37.16 -5.48
C ILE A 35 -23.83 35.82 -5.06
N THR A 36 -24.63 34.74 -5.07
CA THR A 36 -24.23 33.41 -4.62
C THR A 36 -23.11 32.85 -5.48
N PHE A 37 -23.18 32.99 -6.81
CA PHE A 37 -22.15 32.48 -7.71
C PHE A 37 -20.78 33.15 -7.49
N GLN A 38 -20.75 34.48 -7.43
CA GLN A 38 -19.52 35.25 -7.20
C GLN A 38 -18.87 34.88 -5.86
N ARG A 39 -19.68 34.71 -4.81
CA ARG A 39 -19.20 34.24 -3.50
C ARG A 39 -18.56 32.85 -3.60
N ARG A 40 -19.18 31.90 -4.31
CA ARG A 40 -18.63 30.55 -4.48
C ARG A 40 -17.31 30.53 -5.24
N ILE A 41 -17.16 31.36 -6.28
CA ILE A 41 -15.88 31.49 -6.99
C ILE A 41 -14.80 32.05 -6.07
N ASN A 42 -15.09 33.08 -5.28
CA ASN A 42 -14.13 33.64 -4.32
C ASN A 42 -13.73 32.61 -3.24
N GLU A 43 -14.68 31.83 -2.73
CA GLU A 43 -14.40 30.74 -1.79
C GLU A 43 -13.50 29.64 -2.40
N LEU A 44 -13.70 29.30 -3.67
CA LEU A 44 -12.85 28.35 -4.39
C LEU A 44 -11.41 28.89 -4.52
N VAL A 45 -11.25 30.16 -4.86
CA VAL A 45 -9.92 30.82 -4.94
C VAL A 45 -9.20 30.78 -3.60
N ILE A 46 -9.91 31.11 -2.50
CA ILE A 46 -9.34 31.08 -1.14
C ILE A 46 -8.85 29.65 -0.82
N ARG A 47 -9.65 28.62 -1.09
CA ARG A 47 -9.24 27.24 -0.79
C ARG A 47 -8.08 26.73 -1.63
N LEU A 48 -8.00 27.11 -2.91
CA LEU A 48 -6.83 26.82 -3.73
C LEU A 48 -5.56 27.45 -3.15
N GLN A 49 -5.65 28.68 -2.62
CA GLN A 49 -4.54 29.32 -1.93
C GLN A 49 -4.15 28.59 -0.63
N ASP A 50 -5.12 28.08 0.12
CA ASP A 50 -4.86 27.35 1.36
C ASP A 50 -4.15 26.01 1.09
N VAL A 51 -4.56 25.26 0.05
CA VAL A 51 -3.84 24.05 -0.37
C VAL A 51 -2.43 24.37 -0.83
N ASN A 52 -2.23 25.49 -1.54
CA ASN A 52 -0.89 25.91 -1.94
C ASN A 52 0.01 26.22 -0.73
N LYS A 53 -0.54 26.75 0.38
CA LYS A 53 0.23 26.97 1.62
C LYS A 53 0.63 25.66 2.29
N LEU A 54 -0.26 24.65 2.27
CA LEU A 54 0.00 23.31 2.81
C LEU A 54 1.15 22.61 2.10
N GLN A 55 1.47 22.97 0.85
CA GLN A 55 2.57 22.37 0.07
C GLN A 55 3.90 22.34 0.86
N ASN A 56 4.19 23.38 1.65
CA ASN A 56 5.44 23.49 2.41
C ASN A 56 5.64 22.35 3.42
N ASP A 57 4.54 21.75 3.89
CA ASP A 57 4.56 20.67 4.87
C ASP A 57 4.87 19.29 4.24
N PHE A 58 5.03 19.20 2.91
CA PHE A 58 5.22 17.94 2.18
C PHE A 58 6.55 17.85 1.39
N HIS A 59 7.54 18.69 1.73
CA HIS A 59 8.84 18.70 1.05
C HIS A 59 9.65 17.39 1.21
N ASP A 60 9.33 16.59 2.21
CA ASP A 60 9.90 15.28 2.50
C ASP A 60 9.23 14.13 1.74
N VAL A 61 8.13 14.41 1.03
CA VAL A 61 7.36 13.41 0.28
C VAL A 61 7.75 13.45 -1.19
N PHE A 62 8.34 12.35 -1.66
CA PHE A 62 8.72 12.20 -3.07
C PHE A 62 7.74 11.28 -3.79
N VAL A 63 7.08 11.82 -4.82
CA VAL A 63 6.20 11.06 -5.69
C VAL A 63 6.97 10.69 -6.96
N PRO A 64 7.16 9.40 -7.28
CA PRO A 64 7.80 8.99 -8.52
C PRO A 64 7.00 9.48 -9.73
N ILE A 65 7.68 10.10 -10.70
CA ILE A 65 7.02 10.67 -11.89
C ILE A 65 6.22 9.61 -12.67
N GLU A 66 6.71 8.38 -12.66
CA GLU A 66 6.09 7.22 -13.33
C GLU A 66 4.69 6.89 -12.79
N VAL A 67 4.36 7.32 -11.57
CA VAL A 67 3.01 7.17 -11.00
C VAL A 67 2.00 8.06 -11.73
N PHE A 68 2.40 9.25 -12.19
CA PHE A 68 1.50 10.17 -12.91
C PHE A 68 0.93 9.52 -14.18
N THR A 69 1.73 8.72 -14.90
CA THR A 69 1.26 7.96 -16.07
C THR A 69 0.07 7.06 -15.74
N LYS A 70 0.02 6.47 -14.53
CA LYS A 70 -1.11 5.64 -14.10
C LYS A 70 -2.33 6.51 -13.76
N ILE A 71 -2.11 7.63 -13.07
CA ILE A 71 -3.17 8.57 -12.66
C ILE A 71 -3.84 9.21 -13.88
N ASP A 72 -3.05 9.73 -14.83
CA ASP A 72 -3.56 10.40 -16.05
C ASP A 72 -4.36 9.45 -16.94
N ALA A 73 -4.04 8.15 -16.89
CA ALA A 73 -4.79 7.09 -17.56
C ALA A 73 -6.03 6.60 -16.78
N GLY A 74 -6.32 7.18 -15.62
CA GLY A 74 -7.42 6.77 -14.74
C GLY A 74 -7.22 5.39 -14.08
N GLN A 75 -5.99 4.90 -14.02
CA GLN A 75 -5.65 3.61 -13.43
C GLN A 75 -5.29 3.75 -11.95
N ASN A 76 -5.36 2.64 -11.20
CA ASN A 76 -4.94 2.62 -9.81
C ASN A 76 -3.40 2.84 -9.69
N PRO A 77 -2.93 3.88 -8.98
CA PRO A 77 -1.50 4.16 -8.82
C PRO A 77 -0.73 3.02 -8.13
N GLN A 78 -1.41 2.15 -7.36
CA GLN A 78 -0.77 0.97 -6.73
C GLN A 78 -0.25 -0.06 -7.75
N LEU A 79 -0.70 0.00 -9.01
CA LEU A 79 -0.11 -0.80 -10.08
C LEU A 79 1.37 -0.47 -10.29
N TYR A 80 1.77 0.79 -10.11
CA TYR A 80 3.18 1.17 -10.16
C TYR A 80 3.99 0.46 -9.06
N THR A 81 3.50 0.52 -7.81
CA THR A 81 4.15 -0.13 -6.66
C THR A 81 4.34 -1.62 -6.92
N ARG A 82 3.28 -2.27 -7.42
CA ARG A 82 3.30 -3.68 -7.78
C ARG A 82 4.34 -3.99 -8.87
N GLU A 83 4.31 -3.26 -9.99
CA GLU A 83 5.26 -3.44 -11.10
C GLU A 83 6.70 -3.23 -10.66
N CYS A 84 6.95 -2.25 -9.76
CA CYS A 84 8.27 -1.99 -9.20
C CYS A 84 8.77 -3.16 -8.35
N MET A 85 7.91 -3.70 -7.46
CA MET A 85 8.23 -4.87 -6.65
C MET A 85 8.49 -6.11 -7.52
N GLU A 86 7.64 -6.38 -8.51
CA GLU A 86 7.81 -7.50 -9.44
C GLU A 86 9.13 -7.39 -10.22
N ARG A 87 9.46 -6.19 -10.72
CA ARG A 87 10.73 -5.94 -11.42
C ARG A 87 11.94 -6.12 -10.51
N ALA A 88 11.85 -5.68 -9.26
CA ALA A 88 12.91 -5.86 -8.27
C ALA A 88 13.13 -7.34 -7.94
N LEU A 89 12.04 -8.11 -7.75
CA LEU A 89 12.11 -9.55 -7.54
C LEU A 89 12.75 -10.28 -8.73
N ALA A 90 12.27 -10.02 -9.95
CA ALA A 90 12.82 -10.63 -11.15
C ALA A 90 14.31 -10.30 -11.33
N ARG A 91 14.72 -9.05 -11.04
CA ARG A 91 16.14 -8.65 -11.09
C ARG A 91 16.97 -9.36 -10.02
N ASN A 92 16.45 -9.50 -8.80
CA ASN A 92 17.13 -10.21 -7.72
C ASN A 92 17.32 -11.69 -8.05
N GLU A 93 16.32 -12.35 -8.61
CA GLU A 93 16.40 -13.75 -9.06
C GLU A 93 17.40 -13.92 -10.20
N ALA A 94 17.36 -13.05 -11.21
CA ALA A 94 18.32 -13.07 -12.31
C ALA A 94 19.76 -12.88 -11.83
N VAL A 95 20.00 -11.94 -10.90
CA VAL A 95 21.32 -11.71 -10.32
C VAL A 95 21.77 -12.91 -9.49
N ARG A 96 20.87 -13.52 -8.71
CA ARG A 96 21.17 -14.73 -7.94
C ARG A 96 21.57 -15.90 -8.85
N GLY A 97 20.83 -16.14 -9.93
CA GLY A 97 21.15 -17.19 -10.91
C GLY A 97 22.50 -16.95 -11.61
N LYS A 98 22.83 -15.70 -11.95
CA LYS A 98 24.17 -15.34 -12.48
C LYS A 98 25.27 -15.62 -11.46
N LEU A 99 25.06 -15.26 -10.20
CA LEU A 99 26.02 -15.48 -9.12
C LEU A 99 26.25 -16.98 -8.87
N GLU A 100 25.19 -17.77 -8.83
CA GLU A 100 25.28 -19.22 -8.71
C GLU A 100 26.02 -19.87 -9.89
N SER A 101 25.73 -19.42 -11.12
CA SER A 101 26.41 -19.89 -12.33
C SER A 101 27.91 -19.59 -12.29
N LEU A 102 28.30 -18.37 -11.89
CA LEU A 102 29.71 -17.98 -11.75
C LEU A 102 30.42 -18.77 -10.64
N ARG A 103 29.73 -19.06 -9.53
CA ARG A 103 30.27 -19.90 -8.45
C ARG A 103 30.51 -21.32 -8.93
N ARG A 104 29.54 -21.92 -9.63
CA ARG A 104 29.66 -23.26 -10.21
C ARG A 104 30.79 -23.32 -11.23
N PHE A 105 30.86 -22.34 -12.13
CA PHE A 105 31.94 -22.23 -13.11
C PHE A 105 33.31 -22.16 -12.42
N ARG A 106 33.46 -21.31 -11.39
CA ARG A 106 34.69 -21.23 -10.60
C ARG A 106 35.05 -22.58 -9.99
N ALA A 107 34.10 -23.29 -9.38
CA ALA A 107 34.37 -24.58 -8.75
C ALA A 107 34.87 -25.62 -9.76
N LEU A 108 34.21 -25.72 -10.92
CA LEU A 108 34.62 -26.60 -12.02
C LEU A 108 36.00 -26.24 -12.57
N LEU A 109 36.23 -24.94 -12.82
CA LEU A 109 37.51 -24.46 -13.30
C LEU A 109 38.65 -24.75 -12.31
N MET A 110 38.43 -24.52 -11.02
CA MET A 110 39.42 -24.84 -9.99
C MET A 110 39.67 -26.36 -9.90
N SER A 111 38.64 -27.18 -10.06
CA SER A 111 38.78 -28.64 -10.08
C SER A 111 39.68 -29.10 -11.23
N GLU A 112 39.39 -28.64 -12.45
CA GLU A 112 40.19 -29.01 -13.64
C GLU A 112 41.64 -28.49 -13.54
N LEU A 113 41.83 -27.23 -13.17
CA LEU A 113 43.17 -26.68 -13.02
C LEU A 113 43.97 -27.38 -11.91
N SER A 114 43.31 -27.84 -10.82
CA SER A 114 43.99 -28.61 -9.78
C SER A 114 44.49 -29.96 -10.29
N SER A 115 43.80 -30.55 -11.27
CA SER A 115 44.20 -31.82 -11.90
C SER A 115 45.44 -31.68 -12.78
N TYR A 116 45.53 -30.59 -13.56
CA TYR A 116 46.62 -30.40 -14.52
C TYR A 116 47.80 -29.56 -13.98
N PHE A 117 47.56 -28.66 -13.02
CA PHE A 117 48.54 -27.68 -12.51
C PHE A 117 48.50 -27.58 -10.96
N PRO A 118 48.83 -28.68 -10.25
CA PRO A 118 48.63 -28.76 -8.80
C PRO A 118 49.49 -27.78 -8.00
N ASN A 119 50.73 -27.53 -8.43
CA ASN A 119 51.66 -26.65 -7.71
C ASN A 119 51.27 -25.17 -7.85
N GLU A 120 50.86 -24.78 -9.05
CA GLU A 120 50.39 -23.44 -9.39
C GLU A 120 49.10 -23.12 -8.64
N ILE A 121 48.17 -24.08 -8.59
CA ILE A 121 46.91 -23.90 -7.85
C ILE A 121 47.14 -23.85 -6.35
N ALA A 122 48.07 -24.64 -5.79
CA ALA A 122 48.44 -24.53 -4.38
C ALA A 122 48.98 -23.11 -4.04
N LYS A 123 49.82 -22.54 -4.92
CA LYS A 123 50.32 -21.16 -4.78
C LYS A 123 49.21 -20.11 -4.96
N TYR A 124 48.25 -20.34 -5.85
CA TYR A 124 47.10 -19.44 -6.02
C TYR A 124 46.20 -19.41 -4.77
N ARG A 125 45.89 -20.58 -4.19
CA ARG A 125 45.06 -20.69 -2.97
C ARG A 125 45.69 -20.01 -1.78
N SER A 126 47.02 -20.12 -1.61
CA SER A 126 47.73 -19.48 -0.50
C SER A 126 47.71 -17.95 -0.55
N VAL A 127 47.66 -17.35 -1.75
CA VAL A 127 47.60 -15.90 -1.93
C VAL A 127 46.17 -15.36 -1.86
N ARG A 128 45.19 -16.10 -2.39
CA ARG A 128 43.81 -15.61 -2.47
C ARG A 128 43.00 -15.84 -1.19
N GLY A 129 43.33 -16.88 -0.42
CA GLY A 129 42.44 -17.46 0.56
C GLY A 129 41.26 -18.14 -0.14
N ASP A 130 40.87 -19.34 0.29
CA ASP A 130 39.59 -19.88 -0.09
C ASP A 130 38.53 -19.08 0.68
N PRO A 131 37.64 -18.30 0.02
CA PRO A 131 36.46 -17.83 0.70
C PRO A 131 35.64 -19.08 0.99
N ASP A 132 35.70 -19.54 2.24
CA ASP A 132 34.92 -20.66 2.74
C ASP A 132 33.47 -20.52 2.29
N ALA A 133 32.90 -21.69 1.99
CA ALA A 133 31.51 -21.89 1.64
C ALA A 133 30.60 -21.01 2.51
N PHE A 134 30.13 -19.89 1.95
CA PHE A 134 29.27 -18.99 2.69
C PHE A 134 27.99 -19.75 3.05
N ALA A 135 27.70 -19.76 4.36
CA ALA A 135 26.53 -20.34 4.97
C ALA A 135 25.27 -20.10 4.12
N PRO A 136 24.33 -21.08 4.08
CA PRO A 136 23.09 -20.91 3.37
C PRO A 136 22.46 -19.58 3.77
N ILE A 137 22.21 -18.72 2.77
CA ILE A 137 21.39 -17.54 2.96
C ILE A 137 20.09 -18.08 3.58
N PRO A 138 19.71 -17.68 4.81
CA PRO A 138 18.53 -18.24 5.44
C PRO A 138 17.37 -18.09 4.47
N SER A 139 16.74 -19.22 4.13
CA SER A 139 15.61 -19.30 3.20
C SER A 139 14.34 -18.64 3.76
N SER A 140 14.45 -17.80 4.78
CA SER A 140 13.35 -17.13 5.46
C SER A 140 13.00 -15.78 4.81
N VAL A 141 12.92 -15.73 3.49
CA VAL A 141 11.89 -14.90 2.88
C VAL A 141 10.79 -15.89 2.55
N GLY A 142 9.91 -16.08 3.53
CA GLY A 142 8.82 -17.03 3.44
C GLY A 142 8.08 -16.86 2.12
N SER A 143 7.74 -17.99 1.51
CA SER A 143 6.58 -18.06 0.65
C SER A 143 5.41 -17.48 1.43
N LEU A 144 5.03 -16.24 1.14
CA LEU A 144 3.73 -15.70 1.51
C LEU A 144 2.70 -16.42 0.62
N SER A 145 2.36 -17.65 1.00
CA SER A 145 1.14 -18.29 0.57
C SER A 145 -0.02 -17.70 1.37
N HIS A 146 -0.96 -17.06 0.67
CA HIS A 146 -2.38 -17.00 1.00
C HIS A 146 -2.76 -16.61 2.44
N GLY A 147 -2.88 -15.30 2.68
CA GLY A 147 -3.83 -14.77 3.64
C GLY A 147 -5.04 -14.23 2.89
N ASN A 148 -6.18 -14.93 2.98
CA ASN A 148 -7.47 -14.44 2.52
C ASN A 148 -7.80 -13.09 3.17
N THR A 149 -8.04 -12.06 2.36
CA THR A 149 -8.95 -10.97 2.70
C THR A 149 -10.12 -11.02 1.73
N ASN A 150 -11.18 -11.71 2.16
CA ASN A 150 -12.51 -11.60 1.57
C ASN A 150 -12.97 -10.15 1.72
N VAL A 151 -13.14 -9.44 0.60
CA VAL A 151 -14.17 -8.40 0.48
C VAL A 151 -14.78 -8.48 -0.91
N PHE A 152 -16.11 -8.62 -0.94
CA PHE A 152 -17.06 -8.72 -2.06
C PHE A 152 -17.47 -10.12 -2.52
N GLY A 153 -18.77 -10.39 -2.33
CA GLY A 153 -19.39 -11.71 -2.33
C GLY A 153 -19.98 -12.19 -3.65
N THR A 154 -20.61 -13.36 -3.58
CA THR A 154 -21.70 -13.82 -4.46
C THR A 154 -22.31 -15.12 -3.90
N SER A 155 -23.59 -15.01 -3.51
CA SER A 155 -24.74 -15.85 -3.87
C SER A 155 -24.78 -17.40 -3.72
N GLN A 156 -25.95 -17.81 -3.17
CA GLN A 156 -26.76 -19.04 -3.35
C GLN A 156 -26.55 -20.26 -2.42
N GLN A 157 -27.55 -20.51 -1.55
CA GLN A 157 -28.51 -21.67 -1.55
C GLN A 157 -27.94 -22.89 -0.78
N HIS A 158 -28.66 -23.73 -0.01
CA HIS A 158 -30.08 -23.96 0.27
C HIS A 158 -30.19 -24.84 1.55
N ALA A 159 -31.34 -24.76 2.25
CA ALA A 159 -32.02 -25.81 3.04
C ALA A 159 -31.33 -26.43 4.30
N ALA A 160 -31.83 -26.16 5.52
CA ALA A 160 -32.90 -26.87 6.28
C ALA A 160 -32.32 -28.08 7.09
N LEU A 161 -32.58 -28.33 8.38
CA LEU A 161 -33.82 -28.56 9.13
C LEU A 161 -33.47 -28.79 10.63
N HIS A 162 -34.38 -28.35 11.55
CA HIS A 162 -34.71 -28.89 12.90
C HIS A 162 -33.61 -28.94 14.00
N SER A 163 -33.85 -28.76 15.31
CA SER A 163 -35.08 -28.74 16.13
C SER A 163 -34.88 -27.94 17.44
N GLN A 164 -35.99 -27.31 17.86
CA GLN A 164 -36.50 -27.07 19.23
C GLN A 164 -35.63 -27.47 20.44
N THR A 165 -35.60 -26.59 21.47
CA THR A 165 -36.24 -26.85 22.79
C THR A 165 -36.39 -25.56 23.62
N ASN A 166 -37.65 -25.19 23.88
CA ASN A 166 -38.32 -24.66 25.09
C ASN A 166 -37.56 -23.91 26.21
N GLY A 167 -38.24 -22.89 26.75
CA GLY A 167 -38.07 -22.46 28.15
C GLY A 167 -38.65 -21.08 28.48
N SER A 168 -39.97 -20.96 28.58
CA SER A 168 -40.70 -19.77 29.09
C SER A 168 -40.60 -19.65 30.62
N THR A 169 -40.54 -18.43 31.16
CA THR A 169 -41.24 -18.04 32.40
C THR A 169 -41.35 -16.52 32.50
N SER A 170 -42.56 -16.10 32.87
CA SER A 170 -43.13 -14.78 33.08
C SER A 170 -42.68 -14.09 34.38
N ASP A 171 -42.82 -12.77 34.45
CA ASP A 171 -43.83 -12.07 35.28
C ASP A 171 -43.32 -10.80 36.00
N ALA A 172 -44.25 -9.82 36.09
CA ALA A 172 -44.33 -8.61 36.91
C ALA A 172 -43.23 -7.53 36.76
N GLY A 173 -43.50 -6.23 36.67
CA GLY A 173 -44.66 -5.46 37.08
C GLY A 173 -44.21 -4.34 38.05
N ASP A 174 -44.56 -3.11 37.68
CA ASP A 174 -44.75 -1.91 38.53
C ASP A 174 -43.60 -0.97 38.99
N ASP A 175 -44.05 0.29 39.02
CA ASP A 175 -43.59 1.52 39.70
C ASP A 175 -42.56 2.44 39.00
N ILE A 176 -42.97 3.55 38.37
CA ILE A 176 -43.54 4.82 38.91
C ILE A 176 -42.46 5.79 39.46
N PHE A 177 -42.19 6.80 38.62
CA PHE A 177 -42.00 8.23 38.89
C PHE A 177 -40.79 8.78 39.69
N GLN A 178 -40.32 9.90 39.12
CA GLN A 178 -39.81 11.14 39.74
C GLN A 178 -38.30 11.34 39.99
N ASN A 179 -37.77 12.22 39.14
CA ASN A 179 -37.18 13.53 39.47
C ASN A 179 -35.73 13.66 39.97
N ARG A 180 -35.13 14.73 39.39
CA ARG A 180 -34.12 15.68 39.92
C ARG A 180 -32.63 15.41 39.69
N LEU A 181 -32.10 16.15 38.71
CA LEU A 181 -30.95 17.09 38.83
C LEU A 181 -31.09 18.02 40.07
N PRO A 182 -30.05 18.75 40.56
CA PRO A 182 -28.60 18.81 40.24
C PRO A 182 -27.78 18.72 41.59
N PRO A 183 -26.67 19.45 41.90
CA PRO A 183 -26.05 20.67 41.33
C PRO A 183 -25.04 20.43 40.19
#